data_AF-A0A7W7WYM6-F1
#
_entry.id   AF-A0A7W7WYM6-F1
#
_cell.length_a   1.000
_cell.length_b   1.000
_cell.length_c   1.000
_cell.angle_alpha   90.00
_cell.angle_beta   90.00
_cell.angle_gamma   90.00
#
_symmetry.space_group_name_H-M   'P 1'
#
loop_
_entity.id
_entity.type
_entity.pdbx_description
1 polymer ?
#
loop_
_entity_poly.entity_id
_entity_poly.type
_entity_poly.pdbx_seq_one_letter_code
_entity_poly.pdbx_strand_id
1 'polypeptide(L)' 'MTTETDRIIKPRGPKREWLLRCEGEEGDIFSVTVSRGAVEIYPPDHLDCVHLERSQIAEFRAVLDEAIDQAESDLQSRA' A
#
# COMPACT_ATOMS: atom_id res chain seq x y z
N MET A 1 43.67 -1.76 16.25
CA MET A 1 42.41 -2.12 16.93
C MET A 1 41.27 -1.65 16.04
N THR A 2 40.63 -2.57 15.33
CA THR A 2 39.47 -2.31 14.48
C THR A 2 38.25 -2.11 15.39
N THR A 3 37.69 -0.91 15.39
CA THR A 3 36.38 -0.64 16.00
C THR A 3 35.31 -1.32 15.16
N GLU A 4 34.83 -2.44 15.66
CA GLU A 4 33.65 -3.14 15.17
C GLU A 4 32.45 -2.23 15.36
N THR A 5 31.91 -1.68 14.27
CA THR A 5 30.73 -0.82 14.32
C THR A 5 29.52 -1.68 14.66
N ASP A 6 29.14 -1.66 15.94
CA ASP A 6 27.95 -2.27 16.47
C ASP A 6 26.73 -1.85 15.63
N ARG A 7 26.19 -2.78 14.83
CA ARG A 7 25.03 -2.54 13.98
C ARG A 7 23.76 -2.63 14.84
N ILE A 8 23.54 -1.62 15.67
CA ILE A 8 22.33 -1.53 16.48
C ILE A 8 21.15 -1.22 15.55
N ILE A 9 20.34 -2.24 15.26
CA ILE A 9 19.03 -2.05 14.62
C ILE A 9 18.13 -1.36 15.65
N LYS A 10 17.92 -0.05 15.48
CA LYS A 10 16.95 0.69 16.28
C LYS A 10 15.56 0.52 15.67
N PRO A 11 14.54 0.06 16.42
CA PRO A 11 13.18 0.08 15.93
C PRO A 11 12.80 1.55 15.66
N ARG A 12 12.66 1.91 14.39
CA ARG A 12 12.00 3.17 14.04
C ARG A 12 10.56 3.03 14.53
N GLY A 13 10.07 4.04 15.27
CA GLY A 13 8.68 4.10 15.70
C GLY A 13 7.71 3.91 14.51
N PRO A 14 6.42 3.66 14.77
CA PRO A 14 5.46 3.35 13.71
C PRO A 14 5.53 4.41 12.61
N LYS A 15 5.75 3.98 11.36
CA LYS A 15 5.71 4.86 10.20
C LYS A 15 4.30 5.45 10.12
N ARG A 16 4.21 6.77 10.31
CA ARG A 16 2.96 7.53 10.22
C ARG A 16 2.56 7.86 8.79
N GLU A 17 3.49 7.66 7.86
CA GLU A 17 3.32 7.95 6.45
C GLU A 17 3.84 6.78 5.62
N TRP A 18 3.07 6.41 4.60
CA TRP A 18 3.42 5.35 3.66
C TRP A 18 3.13 5.81 2.24
N LEU A 19 3.98 5.39 1.31
CA LEU A 19 3.78 5.54 -0.13
C LEU A 19 4.01 4.18 -0.78
N LEU A 20 2.99 3.65 -1.43
CA LEU A 20 3.08 2.52 -2.35
C LEU A 20 3.05 3.08 -3.77
N ARG A 21 4.03 2.70 -4.59
CA ARG A 21 4.04 3.01 -6.03
C ARG A 21 3.81 1.72 -6.79
N CYS A 22 2.85 1.74 -7.71
CA CYS A 22 2.57 0.65 -8.62
C CYS A 22 3.00 1.10 -10.02
N GLU A 23 4.07 0.48 -10.52
CA GLU A 23 4.71 0.78 -11.79
C GLU A 23 4.49 -0.41 -12.75
N GLY A 24 4.23 -0.11 -14.02
CA GLY A 24 4.17 -1.08 -15.12
C GLY A 24 5.25 -0.82 -16.16
N GLU A 25 5.24 -1.60 -17.25
CA GLU A 25 6.22 -1.46 -18.33
C GLU A 25 6.20 -0.06 -18.98
N GLU A 26 5.05 0.60 -19.00
CA GLU A 26 4.85 1.93 -19.62
C GLU A 26 4.97 3.10 -18.62
N GLY A 27 5.18 2.84 -17.32
CA GLY A 27 5.35 3.88 -16.30
C GLY A 27 4.46 3.71 -15.05
N ASP A 28 4.25 4.81 -14.33
CA ASP A 28 3.41 4.84 -13.12
C ASP A 28 1.96 4.48 -13.45
N ILE A 29 1.41 3.47 -12.77
CA ILE A 29 0.01 3.04 -12.92
C ILE A 29 -0.85 3.71 -11.85
N PHE A 30 -0.43 3.68 -10.59
CA PHE A 30 -1.08 4.43 -9.51
C PHE A 30 -0.15 4.51 -8.28
N SER A 31 -0.49 5.38 -7.34
CA SER A 31 0.16 5.40 -6.04
C SER A 31 -0.85 5.44 -4.90
N VAL A 32 -0.49 4.88 -3.76
CA VAL A 32 -1.29 4.93 -2.53
C VAL A 32 -0.48 5.64 -1.46
N THR A 33 -1.02 6.75 -0.97
CA THR A 33 -0.46 7.50 0.16
C THR A 33 -1.29 7.23 1.40
N VAL A 34 -0.63 6.96 2.52
CA VAL A 34 -1.26 6.95 3.84
C VAL A 34 -0.66 8.10 4.62
N SER A 35 -1.47 9.08 5.00
CA SER A 35 -1.01 10.20 5.82
C SER A 35 -2.15 10.70 6.69
N ARG A 36 -1.83 11.19 7.89
CA ARG A 36 -2.81 11.83 8.81
C ARG A 36 -4.09 11.02 9.09
N GLY A 37 -4.03 9.68 8.97
CA GLY A 37 -5.17 8.80 9.20
C GLY A 37 -6.10 8.60 7.99
N ALA A 38 -5.73 9.11 6.82
CA ALA A 38 -6.42 8.88 5.56
C ALA A 38 -5.60 7.98 4.63
N VAL A 39 -6.30 7.33 3.70
CA VAL A 39 -5.71 6.62 2.56
C VAL A 39 -6.13 7.35 1.30
N GLU A 40 -5.15 7.72 0.48
CA GLU A 40 -5.35 8.45 -0.78
C GLU A 40 -4.79 7.60 -1.92
N ILE A 41 -5.64 7.28 -2.90
CA ILE A 41 -5.26 6.51 -4.09
C ILE A 41 -5.21 7.48 -5.27
N TYR A 42 -4.01 7.68 -5.81
CA TYR A 42 -3.75 8.55 -6.94
C TYR A 42 -3.63 7.72 -8.22
N PRO A 43 -4.59 7.80 -9.15
CA PRO A 43 -4.44 7.29 -10.51
C PRO A 43 -3.31 8.02 -11.28
N PRO A 44 -2.92 7.53 -12.46
CA PRO A 44 -1.99 8.26 -13.31
C PRO A 44 -2.70 9.50 -13.89
N ASP A 45 -1.93 10.45 -14.41
CA ASP A 45 -2.44 11.60 -15.17
C ASP A 45 -3.29 12.63 -14.43
N HIS A 46 -3.05 12.82 -13.12
CA HIS A 46 -3.67 13.90 -12.33
C HIS A 46 -5.21 13.85 -12.23
N LEU A 47 -5.81 12.68 -12.45
CA LEU A 47 -7.22 12.48 -12.13
C LEU A 47 -7.47 12.62 -10.62
N ASP A 48 -8.72 12.92 -10.25
CA ASP A 48 -9.11 13.08 -8.85
C ASP A 48 -8.73 11.84 -8.02
N CYS A 49 -8.09 12.08 -6.88
CA CYS A 49 -7.67 11.01 -5.99
C CYS A 49 -8.88 10.44 -5.23
N VAL A 50 -8.89 9.13 -5.01
CA VAL A 50 -9.86 8.51 -4.11
C VAL A 50 -9.37 8.71 -2.68
N HIS A 51 -10.16 9.43 -1.88
CA HIS A 51 -9.87 9.67 -0.47
C HIS A 51 -10.75 8.76 0.41
N LEU A 52 -10.13 7.98 1.27
CA LEU A 52 -10.82 7.09 2.21
C LEU A 52 -10.67 7.59 3.65
N GLU A 53 -11.80 7.90 4.27
CA GLU A 53 -11.90 8.21 5.70
C GLU A 53 -11.98 6.95 6.55
N ARG A 54 -11.87 7.10 7.88
CA ARG A 54 -11.79 5.97 8.84
C ARG A 54 -12.88 4.91 8.66
N SER A 55 -14.14 5.30 8.47
CA SER A 55 -15.25 4.35 8.27
C SER A 55 -15.14 3.62 6.94
N GLN A 56 -14.75 4.34 5.89
CA GLN A 56 -14.58 3.81 4.53
C GLN A 56 -13.36 2.87 4.44
N ILE A 57 -12.29 3.12 5.19
CA ILE A 57 -11.11 2.24 5.24
C ILE A 57 -11.50 0.83 5.72
N ALA A 58 -12.36 0.73 6.74
CA ALA A 58 -12.76 -0.56 7.28
C ALA A 58 -13.59 -1.37 6.27
N GLU A 59 -14.54 -0.71 5.61
CA GLU A 59 -15.38 -1.32 4.57
C GLU A 59 -14.56 -1.67 3.31
N PHE A 60 -13.72 -0.74 2.85
CA PHE A 60 -12.81 -0.95 1.72
C PHE A 60 -11.90 -2.16 1.95
N ARG A 61 -11.35 -2.29 3.16
CA ARG A 61 -10.52 -3.45 3.51
C ARG A 61 -11.30 -4.75 3.43
N ALA A 62 -12.48 -4.82 4.03
CA ALA A 62 -13.27 -6.05 4.05
C ALA A 62 -13.62 -6.52 2.63
N VAL A 63 -14.08 -5.60 1.78
CA VAL A 63 -14.44 -5.90 0.39
C VAL A 63 -13.20 -6.24 -0.46
N LEU A 64 -12.08 -5.56 -0.24
CA LEU A 64 -10.83 -5.86 -0.94
C LEU A 64 -10.28 -7.24 -0.56
N ASP A 65 -10.33 -7.61 0.71
CA ASP A 65 -9.92 -8.93 1.19
C ASP A 65 -10.77 -10.03 0.51
N GLU A 66 -12.11 -9.87 0.46
CA GLU A 66 -13.00 -10.81 -0.28
C GLU A 66 -12.68 -10.89 -1.78
N ALA A 67 -12.38 -9.75 -2.42
CA ALA A 67 -12.03 -9.72 -3.83
C ALA A 67 -10.68 -10.42 -4.12
N ILE A 68 -9.70 -10.28 -3.21
CA ILE A 68 -8.41 -10.96 -3.30
C ILE A 68 -8.61 -12.47 -3.16
N ASP A 69 -9.37 -12.92 -2.16
CA ASP A 69 -9.67 -14.34 -1.95
C ASP A 69 -10.29 -14.98 -3.21
N GLN A 70 -11.23 -14.28 -3.84
CA GLN A 70 -11.82 -14.74 -5.10
C GLN A 70 -10.79 -14.80 -6.23
N ALA A 71 -9.96 -13.77 -6.39
CA ALA A 71 -8.94 -13.73 -7.43
C ALA A 71 -7.91 -14.87 -7.28
N GLU A 72 -7.49 -15.17 -6.04
CA GLU A 72 -6.60 -16.28 -5.75
C GLU A 72 -7.24 -17.63 -6.08
N SER A 73 -8.52 -17.82 -5.73
CA SER A 73 -9.27 -19.04 -6.06
C SER A 73 -9.39 -19.25 -7.58
N ASP A 74 -9.65 -18.17 -8.33
CA ASP A 74 -9.73 -18.21 -9.78
C ASP A 74 -8.38 -18.59 -10.42
N LEU A 75 -7.27 -18.04 -9.90
CA LEU A 75 -5.92 -18.35 -10.37
C LEU A 75 -5.54 -19.82 -10.09
N GLN A 76 -5.89 -20.34 -8.93
CA GLN A 76 -5.68 -21.75 -8.59
C GLN A 76 -6.50 -22.69 -9.47
N SER A 77 -7.71 -22.28 -9.86
CA SER A 77 -8.59 -23.07 -10.73
C SER A 77 -8.16 -23.07 -12.20
N ARG A 78 -7.27 -22.13 -12.59
CA ARG A 78 -6.70 -22.00 -13.95
C ARG A 78 -5.33 -22.68 -14.09
N ALA A 79 -4.71 -23.09 -12.98
CA ALA A 79 -3.42 -23.77 -12.92
C ALA A 79 -3.56 -25.29 -13.09
#